data_AF-A0A7S2RH80-F1
#
_entry.id   AF-A0A7S2RH80-F1
#
_cell.length_a   1.000
_cell.length_b   1.000
_cell.length_c   1.000
_cell.angle_alpha   90.00
_cell.angle_beta   90.00
_cell.angle_gamma   90.00
#
_symmetry.space_group_name_H-M   'P 1'
#
loop_
_entity.id
_entity.type
_entity.pdbx_description
1 polymer ?
#
loop_
_entity_poly.entity_id
_entity_poly.type
_entity_poly.pdbx_seq_one_letter_code
_entity_poly.pdbx_strand_id
1 'polypeptide(L)'
;QGLFATQEQWEGVLKTLPLESLRNKLGQKWGRVSDRSTAEQKWRELCSEISALSGSSGQKKVKRANASELEKWKMETVFRHCYPRLDVNVSKMQNHLLKSPFCVHPKTGRVCVPIDPANVEAFDPFQVPTLASLVQEINDYDAAHSEETGAASASDDLHKTSLNEVMGFFDSAFLSPLYRGIRRQARDEAEQLAAVTG
;
A
#
# COMPACT_ATOMS: atom_id res chain seq x y z
N GLN A 1 -0.28 4.22 -14.33
CA GLN A 1 -1.02 3.04 -14.84
C GLN A 1 -1.85 3.34 -16.09
N GLY A 2 -2.47 4.51 -16.23
CA GLY A 2 -2.98 4.97 -17.53
C GLY A 2 -4.06 4.10 -18.17
N LEU A 3 -4.90 3.39 -17.40
CA LEU A 3 -5.88 2.42 -17.94
C LEU A 3 -6.82 2.98 -19.01
N PHE A 4 -7.00 4.31 -19.05
CA PHE A 4 -7.81 5.02 -20.04
C PHE A 4 -7.01 6.05 -20.86
N ALA A 5 -5.67 6.00 -20.83
CA ALA A 5 -4.83 7.00 -21.48
C ALA A 5 -4.70 6.76 -22.99
N THR A 6 -4.44 5.53 -23.43
CA THR A 6 -4.32 5.19 -24.85
C THR A 6 -5.46 4.29 -25.33
N GLN A 7 -5.63 4.21 -26.66
CA GLN A 7 -6.62 3.34 -27.30
C GLN A 7 -6.52 1.89 -26.87
N GLU A 8 -5.32 1.31 -26.98
CA GLU A 8 -5.05 -0.06 -26.56
C GLU A 8 -5.46 -0.33 -25.11
N GLN A 9 -5.21 0.62 -24.21
CA GLN A 9 -5.49 0.47 -22.78
C GLN A 9 -7.00 0.48 -22.48
N TRP A 10 -7.74 1.49 -22.98
CA TRP A 10 -9.18 1.54 -22.71
C TRP A 10 -9.93 0.45 -23.47
N GLU A 11 -9.47 0.00 -24.64
CA GLU A 11 -10.04 -1.16 -25.32
C GLU A 11 -9.87 -2.43 -24.50
N GLY A 12 -8.72 -2.61 -23.83
CA GLY A 12 -8.49 -3.71 -22.90
C GLY A 12 -9.52 -3.73 -21.75
N VAL A 13 -9.85 -2.57 -21.18
CA VAL A 13 -10.88 -2.45 -20.14
C VAL A 13 -12.28 -2.67 -20.73
N LEU A 14 -12.60 -2.04 -21.86
CA LEU A 14 -13.92 -2.20 -22.48
C LEU A 14 -14.19 -3.64 -22.85
N LYS A 15 -13.20 -4.43 -23.31
CA LYS A 15 -13.40 -5.85 -23.64
C LYS A 15 -13.98 -6.67 -22.48
N THR A 16 -13.71 -6.31 -21.23
CA THR A 16 -14.24 -7.03 -20.06
C THR A 16 -15.66 -6.61 -19.67
N LEU A 17 -16.17 -5.48 -20.18
CA LEU A 17 -17.52 -4.98 -19.89
C LEU A 17 -18.57 -5.93 -20.48
N PRO A 18 -19.57 -6.41 -19.71
CA PRO A 18 -20.52 -7.41 -20.21
C PRO A 18 -21.46 -6.87 -21.30
N LEU A 19 -21.68 -5.54 -21.34
CA LEU A 19 -22.63 -4.93 -22.27
C LEU A 19 -21.98 -4.45 -23.58
N GLU A 20 -22.14 -5.24 -24.65
CA GLU A 20 -21.64 -4.97 -26.01
C GLU A 20 -22.06 -3.62 -26.59
N SER A 21 -23.32 -3.22 -26.41
CA SER A 21 -23.80 -1.94 -26.94
C SER A 21 -23.09 -0.74 -26.30
N LEU A 22 -22.80 -0.82 -25.00
CA LEU A 22 -22.07 0.22 -24.28
C LEU A 22 -20.57 0.21 -24.65
N ARG A 23 -19.97 -0.97 -24.81
CA ARG A 23 -18.59 -1.13 -25.33
C ARG A 23 -18.42 -0.40 -26.65
N ASN A 24 -19.29 -0.68 -27.62
CA ASN A 24 -19.22 -0.09 -28.95
C ASN A 24 -19.48 1.42 -28.94
N LYS A 25 -20.47 1.89 -28.16
CA LYS A 25 -20.77 3.31 -27.99
C LYS A 25 -19.54 4.09 -27.49
N LEU A 26 -18.94 3.62 -26.40
CA LEU A 26 -17.79 4.29 -25.78
C LEU A 26 -16.53 4.14 -26.62
N GLY A 27 -16.26 2.95 -27.18
CA GLY A 27 -15.11 2.71 -28.04
C GLY A 27 -15.13 3.57 -29.31
N GLN A 28 -16.29 3.70 -29.96
CA GLN A 28 -16.43 4.61 -31.10
C GLN A 28 -16.26 6.07 -30.71
N LYS A 29 -16.77 6.49 -29.54
CA LYS A 29 -16.65 7.88 -29.09
C LYS A 29 -15.20 8.23 -28.79
N TRP A 30 -14.51 7.41 -27.99
CA TRP A 30 -13.13 7.64 -27.54
C TRP A 30 -12.09 7.37 -28.64
N GLY A 31 -12.45 6.59 -29.67
CA GLY A 31 -11.61 6.34 -30.84
C GLY A 31 -11.63 7.46 -31.89
N ARG A 32 -12.46 8.50 -31.72
CA ARG A 32 -12.48 9.63 -32.67
C ARG A 32 -11.21 10.45 -32.56
N VAL A 33 -10.66 10.85 -33.71
CA VAL A 33 -9.49 11.76 -33.78
C VAL A 33 -9.78 13.11 -33.09
N SER A 34 -11.04 13.51 -32.98
CA SER A 34 -11.47 14.72 -32.28
C SER A 34 -11.61 14.56 -30.77
N ASP A 35 -11.57 13.33 -30.23
CA ASP A 35 -11.69 13.13 -28.79
C ASP A 35 -10.44 13.66 -28.07
N ARG A 36 -10.68 14.44 -27.02
CA ARG A 36 -9.65 15.02 -26.16
C ARG A 36 -9.88 14.66 -24.69
N SER A 37 -10.75 13.67 -24.44
CA SER A 37 -11.12 13.25 -23.10
C SER A 37 -9.92 12.67 -22.36
N THR A 38 -9.69 13.15 -21.13
CA THR A 38 -8.65 12.61 -20.24
C THR A 38 -9.03 11.21 -19.75
N ALA A 39 -8.06 10.44 -19.24
CA ALA A 39 -8.32 9.13 -18.64
C ALA A 39 -9.37 9.18 -17.52
N GLU A 40 -9.33 10.24 -16.70
CA GLU A 40 -10.29 10.47 -15.63
C GLU A 40 -11.70 10.78 -16.17
N GLN A 41 -11.79 11.60 -17.23
CA GLN A 41 -13.07 11.90 -17.89
C GLN A 41 -13.70 10.65 -18.50
N LYS A 42 -12.89 9.79 -19.14
CA LYS A 42 -13.36 8.50 -19.70
C LYS A 42 -13.90 7.57 -18.62
N TRP A 43 -13.21 7.46 -17.48
CA TRP A 43 -13.71 6.67 -16.34
C TRP A 43 -15.00 7.23 -15.76
N ARG A 44 -15.09 8.55 -15.59
CA ARG A 44 -16.31 9.22 -15.10
C ARG A 44 -17.48 9.04 -16.05
N GLU A 45 -17.26 9.16 -17.35
CA GLU A 45 -18.27 8.92 -18.38
C GLU A 45 -18.78 7.47 -18.30
N LEU A 46 -17.87 6.49 -18.28
CA LEU A 46 -18.23 5.07 -18.17
C LEU A 46 -19.08 4.80 -16.91
N CYS A 47 -18.67 5.33 -15.75
CA CYS A 47 -19.43 5.21 -14.51
C CYS A 47 -20.83 5.83 -14.64
N SER A 48 -20.93 7.01 -15.25
CA SER A 48 -22.20 7.71 -15.43
C SER A 48 -23.15 6.95 -16.36
N GLU A 49 -22.63 6.38 -17.46
CA GLU A 49 -23.43 5.59 -18.40
C GLU A 49 -23.95 4.30 -17.75
N ILE A 50 -23.12 3.61 -16.94
CA ILE A 50 -23.55 2.44 -16.17
C ILE A 50 -24.66 2.82 -15.19
N SER A 51 -24.51 3.90 -14.44
CA SER A 51 -25.52 4.31 -13.45
C SER A 51 -26.82 4.84 -14.10
N ALA A 52 -26.75 5.47 -15.28
CA ALA A 52 -27.94 5.86 -16.04
C ALA A 52 -28.76 4.64 -16.51
N LEU A 53 -28.09 3.55 -16.87
CA LEU A 53 -28.74 2.28 -17.22
C LEU A 53 -29.39 1.60 -16.01
N SER A 54 -28.87 1.85 -14.80
CA SER A 54 -29.42 1.32 -13.54
C SER A 54 -30.64 2.10 -13.02
N GLY A 55 -30.78 3.39 -13.37
CA GLY A 55 -31.79 4.30 -12.83
C GLY A 55 -33.13 4.37 -13.58
N SER A 56 -33.30 3.70 -14.73
CA SER A 56 -34.52 3.84 -15.53
C SER A 56 -35.71 3.06 -14.94
N SER A 57 -36.65 3.77 -14.31
CA SER A 57 -37.85 3.28 -13.60
C SER A 57 -38.94 2.62 -14.49
N GLY A 58 -38.65 2.33 -15.76
CA GLY A 58 -39.63 1.85 -16.74
C GLY A 58 -39.25 0.53 -17.41
N GLN A 59 -39.99 -0.52 -17.03
CA GLN A 59 -40.16 -1.83 -17.71
C GLN A 59 -39.08 -2.93 -17.61
N LYS A 60 -39.58 -4.10 -17.17
CA LYS A 60 -39.13 -5.51 -17.33
C LYS A 60 -37.90 -5.95 -16.52
N LYS A 61 -38.11 -6.98 -15.66
CA LYS A 61 -37.14 -7.68 -14.80
C LYS A 61 -35.77 -7.97 -15.47
N VAL A 62 -35.73 -8.19 -16.77
CA VAL A 62 -34.52 -8.44 -17.57
C VAL A 62 -33.57 -7.23 -17.62
N LYS A 63 -34.08 -5.99 -17.70
CA LYS A 63 -33.23 -4.78 -17.65
C LYS A 63 -32.58 -4.60 -16.28
N ARG A 64 -33.27 -5.03 -15.22
CA ARG A 64 -32.81 -4.90 -13.82
C ARG A 64 -31.67 -5.88 -13.49
N ALA A 65 -31.68 -7.08 -14.10
CA ALA A 65 -30.59 -8.05 -13.97
C ALA A 65 -29.29 -7.52 -14.59
N ASN A 66 -29.36 -6.96 -15.80
CA ASN A 66 -28.19 -6.39 -16.49
C ASN A 66 -27.62 -5.15 -15.78
N ALA A 67 -28.48 -4.32 -15.16
CA ALA A 67 -28.04 -3.19 -14.34
C ALA A 67 -27.21 -3.62 -13.13
N SER A 68 -27.66 -4.66 -12.40
CA SER A 68 -26.91 -5.18 -11.26
C SER A 68 -25.57 -5.78 -11.67
N GLU A 69 -25.52 -6.47 -12.81
CA GLU A 69 -24.28 -7.03 -13.36
C GLU A 69 -23.27 -5.93 -13.74
N LEU A 70 -23.73 -4.84 -14.35
CA LEU A 70 -22.86 -3.70 -14.69
C LEU A 70 -22.32 -2.96 -13.46
N GLU A 71 -23.13 -2.81 -12.41
CA GLU A 71 -22.68 -2.23 -11.15
C GLU A 71 -21.63 -3.12 -10.46
N LYS A 72 -21.83 -4.46 -10.49
CA LYS A 72 -20.82 -5.42 -10.00
C LYS A 72 -19.53 -5.33 -10.82
N TRP A 73 -19.63 -5.30 -12.15
CA TRP A 73 -18.48 -5.17 -13.03
C TRP A 73 -17.66 -3.91 -12.74
N LYS A 74 -18.32 -2.78 -12.46
CA LYS A 74 -17.64 -1.52 -12.07
C LYS A 74 -16.82 -1.73 -10.80
N MET A 75 -17.39 -2.37 -9.77
CA MET A 75 -16.66 -2.70 -8.54
C MET A 75 -15.51 -3.67 -8.82
N GLU A 76 -15.77 -4.77 -9.53
CA GLU A 76 -14.76 -5.77 -9.89
C GLU A 76 -13.58 -5.16 -10.66
N THR A 77 -13.85 -4.20 -11.54
CA THR A 77 -12.80 -3.47 -12.28
C THR A 77 -11.91 -2.68 -11.31
N VAL A 78 -12.50 -1.98 -10.33
CA VAL A 78 -11.72 -1.28 -9.28
C VAL A 78 -10.91 -2.29 -8.46
N PHE A 79 -11.52 -3.39 -8.00
CA PHE A 79 -10.82 -4.43 -7.23
C PHE A 79 -9.68 -5.05 -8.03
N ARG A 80 -9.88 -5.34 -9.31
CA ARG A 80 -8.86 -5.95 -10.18
C ARG A 80 -7.58 -5.14 -10.28
N HIS A 81 -7.70 -3.81 -10.24
CA HIS A 81 -6.59 -2.88 -10.44
C HIS A 81 -6.03 -2.26 -9.15
N CYS A 82 -6.85 -2.13 -8.11
CA CYS A 82 -6.48 -1.41 -6.88
C CYS A 82 -6.38 -2.32 -5.65
N TYR A 83 -6.97 -3.52 -5.66
CA TYR A 83 -6.93 -4.40 -4.49
C TYR A 83 -5.55 -5.06 -4.35
N PRO A 84 -4.99 -5.16 -3.13
CA PRO A 84 -3.71 -5.79 -2.90
C PRO A 84 -3.73 -7.27 -3.32
N ARG A 85 -2.72 -7.68 -4.09
CA ARG A 85 -2.50 -9.09 -4.42
C ARG A 85 -1.67 -9.72 -3.32
N LEU A 86 -2.29 -10.55 -2.51
CA LEU A 86 -1.63 -11.23 -1.40
C LEU A 86 -0.85 -12.45 -1.92
N ASP A 87 0.42 -12.56 -1.55
CA ASP A 87 1.16 -13.81 -1.71
C ASP A 87 0.67 -14.79 -0.64
N VAL A 88 -0.27 -15.65 -1.01
CA VAL A 88 -0.92 -16.54 -0.06
C VAL A 88 0.07 -17.49 0.65
N ASN A 89 1.21 -17.80 0.01
CA ASN A 89 2.15 -18.78 0.57
C ASN A 89 2.94 -18.22 1.75
N VAL A 90 3.03 -16.89 1.89
CA VAL A 90 3.70 -16.27 3.05
C VAL A 90 2.85 -16.31 4.32
N SER A 91 1.54 -16.57 4.21
CA SER A 91 0.60 -16.56 5.35
C SER A 91 -0.01 -17.93 5.68
N LYS A 92 0.26 -18.97 4.89
CA LYS A 92 -0.34 -20.32 5.07
C LYS A 92 0.36 -21.18 6.12
N MET A 93 1.68 -21.09 6.21
CA MET A 93 2.49 -21.98 7.04
C MET A 93 3.23 -21.19 8.12
N GLN A 94 3.23 -21.70 9.35
CA GLN A 94 3.87 -21.04 10.50
C GLN A 94 5.40 -21.00 10.40
N ASN A 95 6.00 -21.90 9.64
CA ASN A 95 7.46 -21.99 9.45
C ASN A 95 7.96 -21.20 8.22
N HIS A 96 7.13 -20.33 7.65
CA HIS A 96 7.55 -19.49 6.54
C HIS A 96 8.61 -18.47 7.02
N LEU A 97 9.76 -18.45 6.36
CA LEU A 97 10.82 -17.51 6.68
C LEU A 97 10.56 -16.18 6.00
N LEU A 98 10.42 -15.12 6.79
CA LEU A 98 10.30 -13.76 6.30
C LEU A 98 11.59 -12.98 6.56
N LYS A 99 11.82 -11.98 5.72
CA LYS A 99 12.91 -11.02 5.87
C LYS A 99 12.80 -10.28 7.21
N SER A 100 13.90 -10.21 7.95
CA SER A 100 13.99 -9.41 9.18
C SER A 100 13.79 -7.91 8.89
N PRO A 101 13.12 -7.15 9.79
CA PRO A 101 13.24 -5.70 9.83
C PRO A 101 14.72 -5.26 9.86
N PHE A 102 14.99 -4.07 9.33
CA PHE A 102 16.32 -3.42 9.28
C PHE A 102 17.43 -4.16 8.51
N CYS A 103 17.15 -5.28 7.84
CA CYS A 103 18.13 -5.86 6.94
C CYS A 103 18.38 -4.95 5.72
N VAL A 104 19.56 -5.08 5.11
CA VAL A 104 19.91 -4.37 3.88
C VAL A 104 19.49 -5.20 2.68
N HIS A 105 18.69 -4.63 1.77
CA HIS A 105 18.32 -5.33 0.55
C HIS A 105 19.51 -5.39 -0.43
N PRO A 106 19.97 -6.58 -0.86
CA PRO A 106 21.28 -6.74 -1.48
C PRO A 106 21.43 -6.03 -2.84
N LYS A 107 20.34 -5.89 -3.59
CA LYS A 107 20.38 -5.24 -4.92
C LYS A 107 20.27 -3.72 -4.86
N THR A 108 19.64 -3.19 -3.81
CA THR A 108 19.33 -1.75 -3.74
C THR A 108 20.16 -1.04 -2.68
N GLY A 109 20.80 -1.77 -1.77
CA GLY A 109 21.49 -1.21 -0.62
C GLY A 109 20.58 -0.54 0.40
N ARG A 110 19.26 -0.50 0.18
CA ARG A 110 18.29 0.16 1.07
C ARG A 110 18.04 -0.67 2.33
N VAL A 111 17.96 0.01 3.46
CA VAL A 111 17.58 -0.58 4.74
C VAL A 111 16.07 -0.85 4.76
N CYS A 112 15.66 -1.99 5.30
CA CYS A 112 14.25 -2.37 5.35
C CYS A 112 13.57 -1.77 6.58
N VAL A 113 13.15 -0.51 6.44
CA VAL A 113 12.58 0.30 7.52
C VAL A 113 11.09 0.00 7.77
N PRO A 114 10.59 0.16 9.01
CA PRO A 114 9.15 0.18 9.30
C PRO A 114 8.43 1.31 8.55
N ILE A 115 7.14 1.10 8.26
CA ILE A 115 6.28 2.08 7.59
C ILE A 115 5.20 2.53 8.58
N ASP A 116 4.99 3.84 8.69
CA ASP A 116 3.91 4.40 9.51
C ASP A 116 2.56 4.25 8.78
N PRO A 117 1.62 3.43 9.28
CA PRO A 117 0.31 3.30 8.66
C PRO A 117 -0.54 4.59 8.76
N ALA A 118 -0.29 5.45 9.76
CA ALA A 118 -1.02 6.71 9.92
C ALA A 118 -0.58 7.78 8.90
N ASN A 119 0.64 7.66 8.38
CA ASN A 119 1.23 8.59 7.42
C ASN A 119 1.79 7.88 6.17
N VAL A 120 1.07 6.84 5.71
CA VAL A 120 1.54 5.98 4.62
C VAL A 120 1.69 6.72 3.28
N GLU A 121 0.91 7.78 3.06
CA GLU A 121 0.98 8.60 1.84
C GLU A 121 2.29 9.38 1.72
N ALA A 122 2.94 9.69 2.85
CA ALA A 122 4.23 10.38 2.87
C ALA A 122 5.43 9.42 2.69
N PHE A 123 5.20 8.11 2.71
CA PHE A 123 6.28 7.13 2.57
C PHE A 123 6.80 7.07 1.12
N ASP A 124 8.05 7.46 0.92
CA ASP A 124 8.75 7.33 -0.37
C ASP A 124 9.79 6.18 -0.30
N PRO A 125 9.60 5.07 -1.05
CA PRO A 125 10.56 3.96 -1.07
C PRO A 125 11.93 4.33 -1.64
N PHE A 126 12.06 5.47 -2.34
CA PHE A 126 13.33 5.93 -2.90
C PHE A 126 14.15 6.78 -1.94
N GLN A 127 13.53 7.34 -0.89
CA GLN A 127 14.18 8.16 0.14
C GLN A 127 14.64 7.35 1.36
N VAL A 128 14.31 6.06 1.42
CA VAL A 128 14.75 5.18 2.50
C VAL A 128 16.29 5.09 2.53
N PRO A 129 16.94 5.19 3.72
CA PRO A 129 18.39 5.21 3.84
C PRO A 129 19.03 3.96 3.23
N THR A 130 20.21 4.16 2.64
CA THR A 130 21.04 3.08 2.11
C THR A 130 22.21 2.80 3.03
N LEU A 131 22.76 1.60 3.00
CA LEU A 131 23.97 1.29 3.75
C LEU A 131 25.12 2.25 3.41
N ALA A 132 25.27 2.61 2.13
CA ALA A 132 26.30 3.55 1.70
C ALA A 132 26.08 4.96 2.26
N SER A 133 24.83 5.46 2.26
CA SER A 133 24.52 6.78 2.83
C SER A 133 24.74 6.81 4.35
N LEU A 134 24.35 5.75 5.07
CA LEU A 134 24.57 5.68 6.52
C LEU A 134 26.05 5.67 6.89
N VAL A 135 26.88 4.94 6.13
CA VAL A 135 28.35 4.95 6.34
C VAL A 135 28.92 6.35 6.06
N GLN A 136 28.42 7.03 5.03
CA GLN A 136 28.86 8.40 4.72
C GLN A 136 28.47 9.38 5.84
N GLU A 137 27.24 9.28 6.37
CA GLU A 137 26.76 10.12 7.47
C GLU A 137 27.65 9.99 8.72
N ILE A 138 28.06 8.76 9.07
CA ILE A 138 29.00 8.52 10.19
C ILE A 138 30.36 9.18 9.92
N ASN A 139 30.92 8.94 8.73
CA ASN A 139 32.24 9.50 8.37
C ASN A 139 32.23 11.03 8.36
N ASP A 140 31.18 11.65 7.82
CA ASP A 140 31.03 13.11 7.77
C ASP A 140 30.86 13.69 9.17
N TYR A 141 30.09 13.01 10.04
CA TYR A 141 29.95 13.40 11.44
C TYR A 141 31.29 13.33 12.18
N ASP A 142 32.03 12.23 12.04
CA ASP A 142 33.32 12.02 12.72
C ASP A 142 34.39 13.02 12.23
N ALA A 143 34.40 13.31 10.92
CA ALA A 143 35.30 14.32 10.36
C ALA A 143 35.01 15.74 10.89
N ALA A 144 33.75 16.06 11.18
CA ALA A 144 33.35 17.34 11.73
C ALA A 144 33.58 17.47 13.25
N HIS A 145 33.72 16.36 13.98
CA HIS A 145 33.80 16.32 15.45
C HIS A 145 35.12 15.73 15.98
N SER A 146 36.21 15.92 15.23
CA SER A 146 37.53 15.27 15.38
C SER A 146 38.31 15.51 16.70
N GLU A 147 37.72 16.11 17.74
CA GLU A 147 38.39 16.33 19.04
C GLU A 147 37.81 15.52 20.22
N GLU A 148 36.70 14.79 20.06
CA GLU A 148 36.14 13.97 21.14
C GLU A 148 36.11 12.47 20.79
N THR A 149 36.86 11.69 21.58
CA THR A 149 36.77 10.23 21.83
C THR A 149 37.35 9.29 20.76
N GLY A 150 38.10 8.22 21.06
CA GLY A 150 38.06 7.35 22.24
C GLY A 150 37.06 6.21 22.03
N ALA A 151 37.40 5.22 21.20
CA ALA A 151 36.65 3.98 20.93
C ALA A 151 35.11 4.12 20.94
N ALA A 152 34.54 4.64 19.83
CA ALA A 152 33.10 4.73 19.62
C ALA A 152 32.41 3.36 19.74
N SER A 153 31.26 3.34 20.44
CA SER A 153 30.39 2.16 20.55
C SER A 153 29.34 2.18 19.44
N ALA A 154 28.82 1.02 19.01
CA ALA A 154 27.80 0.95 17.95
C ALA A 154 26.50 1.72 18.26
N SER A 155 26.17 1.95 19.54
CA SER A 155 25.06 2.82 19.96
C SER A 155 25.35 4.31 19.73
N ASP A 156 26.63 4.67 19.71
CA ASP A 156 27.08 6.02 19.41
C ASP A 156 27.00 6.29 17.90
N ASP A 157 27.28 5.32 17.05
CA ASP A 157 27.21 5.59 15.61
C ASP A 157 25.77 5.70 15.09
N LEU A 158 24.80 5.04 15.73
CA LEU A 158 23.40 5.13 15.32
C LEU A 158 22.88 6.57 15.40
N HIS A 159 23.20 7.32 16.46
CA HIS A 159 22.69 8.68 16.68
C HIS A 159 23.20 9.67 15.61
N LYS A 160 24.30 9.32 14.93
CA LYS A 160 24.92 10.13 13.87
C LYS A 160 24.19 10.02 12.53
N THR A 161 23.20 9.12 12.43
CA THR A 161 22.59 8.75 11.14
C THR A 161 21.09 9.02 11.07
N SER A 162 20.60 9.13 9.83
CA SER A 162 19.19 9.17 9.48
C SER A 162 18.39 7.94 9.94
N LEU A 163 19.08 6.82 10.24
CA LEU A 163 18.45 5.62 10.78
C LEU A 163 17.97 5.80 12.23
N ASN A 164 18.54 6.74 12.98
CA ASN A 164 18.17 7.01 14.37
C ASN A 164 16.67 7.32 14.53
N GLU A 165 16.15 8.20 13.66
CA GLU A 165 14.74 8.60 13.70
C GLU A 165 13.82 7.41 13.43
N VAL A 166 14.18 6.57 12.46
CA VAL A 166 13.44 5.36 12.11
C VAL A 166 13.43 4.36 13.27
N MET A 167 14.57 4.20 13.96
CA MET A 167 14.67 3.35 15.15
C MET A 167 13.84 3.89 16.31
N GLY A 168 13.87 5.20 16.54
CA GLY A 168 13.04 5.87 17.54
C GLY A 168 11.53 5.71 17.26
N PHE A 169 11.13 5.80 15.99
CA PHE A 169 9.77 5.49 15.57
C PHE A 169 9.40 4.03 15.86
N PHE A 170 10.25 3.08 15.47
CA PHE A 170 9.99 1.65 15.72
C PHE A 170 9.83 1.33 17.21
N ASP A 171 10.68 1.91 18.05
CA ASP A 171 10.59 1.72 19.49
C ASP A 171 9.29 2.31 20.05
N SER A 172 9.03 3.59 19.77
CA SER A 172 7.91 4.32 20.38
C SER A 172 6.54 3.88 19.85
N ALA A 173 6.42 3.59 18.55
CA ALA A 173 5.15 3.25 17.89
C ALA A 173 4.83 1.75 17.96
N PHE A 174 5.83 0.87 18.03
CA PHE A 174 5.62 -0.57 17.97
C PHE A 174 6.13 -1.31 19.21
N LEU A 175 7.44 -1.25 19.52
CA LEU A 175 8.02 -2.08 20.59
C LEU A 175 7.49 -1.70 21.98
N SER A 176 7.54 -0.43 22.34
CA SER A 176 7.07 0.07 23.63
C SER A 176 5.60 -0.26 23.90
N PRO A 177 4.65 0.01 22.97
CA PRO A 177 3.26 -0.43 23.11
C PRO A 177 3.09 -1.95 23.20
N LEU A 178 3.82 -2.72 22.39
CA LEU A 178 3.78 -4.18 22.41
C LEU A 178 4.20 -4.73 23.78
N TYR A 179 5.34 -4.28 24.32
CA TYR A 179 5.81 -4.68 25.64
C TYR A 179 4.84 -4.30 26.76
N ARG A 180 4.25 -3.10 26.69
CA ARG A 180 3.20 -2.69 27.65
C ARG A 180 1.98 -3.59 27.57
N GLY A 181 1.56 -3.96 26.36
CA GLY A 181 0.46 -4.89 26.10
C GLY A 181 0.71 -6.27 26.71
N ILE A 182 1.90 -6.84 26.46
CA ILE A 182 2.31 -8.14 27.01
C ILE A 182 2.31 -8.11 28.55
N ARG A 183 2.91 -7.07 29.16
CA ARG A 183 2.94 -6.93 30.63
C ARG A 183 1.54 -6.77 31.22
N ARG A 184 0.65 -6.05 30.54
CA ARG A 184 -0.74 -5.91 30.97
C ARG A 184 -1.45 -7.26 30.94
N GLN A 185 -1.34 -8.00 29.84
CA GLN A 185 -1.95 -9.31 29.70
C GLN A 185 -1.50 -10.27 30.81
N ALA A 186 -0.19 -10.34 31.08
CA ALA A 186 0.34 -11.21 32.13
C ALA A 186 -0.20 -10.86 33.53
N ARG A 187 -0.39 -9.57 33.82
CA ARG A 187 -1.01 -9.12 35.09
C ARG A 187 -2.49 -9.50 35.14
N ASP A 188 -3.24 -9.25 34.08
CA ASP A 188 -4.68 -9.57 34.01
C ASP A 188 -4.89 -11.09 34.20
N GLU A 189 -4.04 -11.93 33.60
CA GLU A 189 -4.04 -13.39 33.78
C GLU A 189 -3.71 -13.80 35.23
N ALA A 190 -2.73 -13.16 35.87
CA ALA A 190 -2.37 -13.43 37.26
C ALA A 190 -3.48 -13.04 38.24
N GLU A 191 -4.14 -11.91 38.02
CA GLU A 191 -5.30 -11.46 38.83
C GLU A 191 -6.49 -12.41 38.68
N GLN A 192 -6.78 -12.88 37.46
CA GLN A 192 -7.83 -13.88 37.22
C GLN A 192 -7.51 -15.21 37.91
N LEU A 193 -6.27 -15.69 37.83
CA LEU A 193 -5.87 -16.92 38.51
C LEU A 193 -6.03 -16.77 40.02
N ALA A 194 -5.55 -15.66 40.61
CA ALA A 194 -5.67 -15.38 42.03
C ALA A 194 -7.14 -15.34 42.50
N ALA A 195 -8.05 -14.78 41.68
CA ALA A 195 -9.48 -14.74 41.98
C ALA A 195 -10.19 -16.11 41.92
N VAL A 196 -9.63 -17.08 41.20
CA VAL A 196 -10.18 -18.45 41.09
C VAL A 196 -9.58 -19.39 42.14
N THR A 197 -8.33 -19.15 42.54
CA THR A 197 -7.61 -20.01 43.50
C THR A 197 -7.66 -19.54 44.94
N GLY A 198 -8.04 -18.28 45.19
CA GLY A 198 -8.28 -17.72 46.52
C GLY A 198 -9.72 -17.88 46.96
#